data_AF-A0A6J1WMV4-F1
#
_entry.id   AF-A0A6J1WMV4-F1
#
_cell.length_a   1.000
_cell.length_b   1.000
_cell.length_c   1.000
_cell.angle_alpha   90.00
_cell.angle_beta   90.00
_cell.angle_gamma   90.00
#
_symmetry.space_group_name_H-M   'P 1'
#
loop_
_entity.id
_entity.type
_entity.pdbx_description
1 polymer ?
#
loop_
_entity_poly.entity_id
_entity_poly.type
_entity_poly.pdbx_seq_one_letter_code
_entity_poly.pdbx_strand_id
1 'polypeptide(L)'
;MELHCQILLYLDKRRFLIDMNNTCKQFIKQLNEKTISKYPPCRHLLEIDVIDLLEKYPVIGEILLKEPYKWQSVCNEILFACLQSSENEWVQYVMLTQVAVILRLKCIPNLLTNSNPRHYKGLVLFQGLLLSISKPESYAYHTVWSCPQECEGNETVIQYIPKTPPKCYICKSILFENSGLRRCGEQVTAMLKIENNLLLRRFTINDDLICKLKLGSTYILHAVITKKLSTVWSLEEIIPLPVLTTLCVPKDIEELYQVCKAVPWKFIYCLASSIGVNICPLNCYMHLKINLLLSLTSVKASVLNNSHIIHVFAAGHDTGFVGQVMGEGAKLSDRYLNLGTVNTAVTSTLIGSSGGVCLMPLPFYVYNQKQTSSLLSAMESGEIITDTHRGKLQCAVWAHGMDNKRGILFNVTNIFGMVSRGDYGEYSDKIVDFLLQNAIEPSPNSFDEMNALKDISSYIDLIAGLRVSLDNHCENLIRDYFLASRKMRPRAVSVRTMDALVAVCLTSARLCRRPVASIDDAIFAIWLHVSGISEHGIAPEEYLQAPSDIKELQKNIINFKTWLLEFTGNCIV
;
A
#
# COMPACT_ATOMS: atom_id res chain seq x y z
N MET A 1 -0.60 3.33 -45.67
CA MET A 1 0.32 4.26 -46.36
C MET A 1 0.56 5.48 -45.50
N GLU A 2 -0.39 6.40 -45.32
CA GLU A 2 -0.13 7.64 -44.55
C GLU A 2 0.22 7.38 -43.07
N LEU A 3 -0.52 6.48 -42.41
CA LEU A 3 -0.26 6.07 -41.02
C LEU A 3 1.12 5.40 -40.85
N HIS A 4 1.46 4.43 -41.71
CA HIS A 4 2.75 3.73 -41.72
C HIS A 4 3.94 4.69 -41.83
N CYS A 5 3.87 5.66 -42.75
CA CYS A 5 4.94 6.62 -42.96
C CYS A 5 5.12 7.55 -41.76
N GLN A 6 4.01 8.06 -41.18
CA GLN A 6 4.06 8.93 -40.01
C GLN A 6 4.65 8.23 -38.79
N ILE A 7 4.26 6.98 -38.57
CA ILE A 7 4.81 6.10 -37.55
C ILE A 7 6.31 5.89 -37.75
N LEU A 8 6.72 5.59 -38.99
CA LEU A 8 8.11 5.28 -39.30
C LEU A 8 8.99 6.51 -39.06
N LEU A 9 8.50 7.70 -39.42
CA LEU A 9 9.15 8.98 -39.11
C LEU A 9 9.30 9.21 -37.59
N TYR A 10 8.28 8.85 -36.80
CA TYR A 10 8.38 8.93 -35.34
C TYR A 10 9.46 7.97 -34.79
N LEU A 11 9.43 6.70 -35.23
CA LEU A 11 10.41 5.69 -34.80
C LEU A 11 11.84 6.06 -35.20
N ASP A 12 12.02 6.65 -36.39
CA ASP A 12 13.33 7.10 -36.87
C ASP A 12 13.86 8.29 -36.06
N LYS A 13 13.03 9.32 -35.86
CA LYS A 13 13.42 10.50 -35.05
C LYS A 13 13.82 10.15 -33.63
N ARG A 14 13.20 9.12 -33.04
CA ARG A 14 13.51 8.62 -31.70
C ARG A 14 14.59 7.54 -31.69
N ARG A 15 15.18 7.20 -32.83
CA ARG A 15 16.22 6.18 -33.03
C ARG A 15 15.78 4.75 -32.68
N PHE A 16 14.48 4.50 -32.50
CA PHE A 16 13.96 3.16 -32.25
C PHE A 16 14.24 2.19 -33.40
N LEU A 17 14.35 2.70 -34.65
CA LEU A 17 14.73 1.86 -35.79
C LEU A 17 16.15 1.30 -35.68
N ILE A 18 17.07 2.03 -35.04
CA ILE A 18 18.45 1.55 -34.80
C ILE A 18 18.41 0.39 -33.80
N ASP A 19 17.62 0.51 -32.73
CA ASP A 19 17.46 -0.52 -31.71
C ASP A 19 16.76 -1.77 -32.26
N MET A 20 15.72 -1.57 -33.08
CA MET A 20 15.08 -2.65 -33.83
C MET A 20 16.10 -3.36 -34.72
N ASN A 21 16.90 -2.62 -35.51
CA ASN A 21 17.94 -3.20 -36.36
C ASN A 21 19.00 -3.96 -35.56
N ASN A 22 19.43 -3.45 -34.40
CA ASN A 22 20.35 -4.16 -33.52
C ASN A 22 19.77 -5.48 -33.02
N THR A 23 18.48 -5.49 -32.68
CA THR A 23 17.73 -6.70 -32.28
C THR A 23 17.64 -7.69 -33.44
N CYS A 24 17.36 -7.21 -34.65
CA CYS A 24 17.37 -8.00 -35.88
C CYS A 24 18.75 -8.63 -36.14
N LYS A 25 19.85 -7.88 -35.99
CA LYS A 25 21.21 -8.39 -36.14
C LYS A 25 21.54 -9.48 -35.11
N GLN A 26 21.13 -9.30 -33.85
CA GLN A 26 21.30 -10.33 -32.83
C GLN A 26 20.52 -11.60 -33.16
N PHE A 27 19.29 -11.43 -33.65
CA PHE A 27 18.45 -12.53 -34.10
C PHE A 27 19.10 -13.28 -35.29
N ILE A 28 19.59 -12.55 -36.29
CA ILE A 28 20.25 -13.12 -37.47
C ILE A 28 21.51 -13.91 -37.09
N LYS A 29 22.30 -13.43 -36.12
CA LYS A 29 23.47 -14.18 -35.61
C LYS A 29 23.12 -15.52 -34.97
N GLN A 30 21.87 -15.73 -34.55
CA GLN A 30 21.39 -16.97 -33.97
C GLN A 30 20.81 -17.95 -35.01
N LEU A 31 20.71 -17.55 -36.29
CA LEU A 31 20.19 -18.39 -37.38
C LEU A 31 21.27 -19.34 -37.93
N ASN A 32 20.96 -20.64 -37.92
CA ASN A 32 21.74 -21.73 -38.52
C ASN A 32 20.90 -22.53 -39.56
N GLU A 33 21.55 -23.28 -40.46
CA GLU A 33 20.92 -24.15 -41.50
C GLU A 33 19.85 -25.11 -40.98
N LYS A 34 20.01 -25.66 -39.76
CA LYS A 34 19.03 -26.59 -39.15
C LYS A 34 17.86 -25.90 -38.44
N THR A 35 17.88 -24.56 -38.39
CA THR A 35 17.00 -23.75 -37.54
C THR A 35 16.08 -22.83 -38.32
N ILE A 36 16.29 -22.59 -39.62
CA ILE A 36 15.51 -21.63 -40.42
C ILE A 36 14.00 -21.91 -40.42
N SER A 37 13.60 -23.19 -40.43
CA SER A 37 12.17 -23.57 -40.36
C SER A 37 11.66 -23.80 -38.93
N LYS A 38 12.57 -23.82 -37.94
CA LYS A 38 12.33 -24.31 -36.56
C LYS A 38 12.57 -23.27 -35.46
N TYR A 39 13.13 -22.10 -35.74
CA TYR A 39 13.57 -21.12 -34.73
C TYR A 39 12.60 -19.92 -34.52
N PRO A 40 12.77 -19.20 -33.41
CA PRO A 40 11.75 -18.51 -32.63
C PRO A 40 11.35 -17.16 -33.23
N PRO A 41 10.23 -16.57 -32.78
CA PRO A 41 9.84 -15.27 -33.24
C PRO A 41 10.85 -14.21 -32.80
N CYS A 42 11.25 -13.33 -33.73
CA CYS A 42 11.99 -12.12 -33.42
C CYS A 42 11.07 -11.22 -32.59
N ARG A 43 11.47 -10.97 -31.34
CA ARG A 43 10.72 -10.15 -30.40
C ARG A 43 11.51 -8.94 -30.00
N HIS A 44 10.88 -7.78 -30.08
CA HIS A 44 11.46 -6.52 -29.68
C HIS A 44 10.52 -5.81 -28.70
N LEU A 45 11.06 -5.38 -27.56
CA LEU A 45 10.34 -4.59 -26.58
C LEU A 45 10.45 -3.12 -26.99
N LEU A 46 9.33 -2.50 -27.33
CA LEU A 46 9.26 -1.08 -27.69
C LEU A 46 8.55 -0.31 -26.58
N GLU A 47 9.30 0.54 -25.89
CA GLU A 47 8.75 1.44 -24.87
C GLU A 47 8.47 2.84 -25.46
N ILE A 48 7.23 3.30 -25.39
CA ILE A 48 6.78 4.59 -25.94
C ILE A 48 6.36 5.51 -24.81
N ASP A 49 6.92 6.73 -24.79
CA ASP A 49 6.41 7.84 -24.00
C ASP A 49 5.20 8.47 -24.72
N VAL A 50 4.03 8.38 -24.08
CA VAL A 50 2.77 8.79 -24.71
C VAL A 50 2.60 10.31 -24.72
N ILE A 51 3.15 11.03 -23.73
CA ILE A 51 3.06 12.51 -23.70
C ILE A 51 3.90 13.08 -24.85
N ASP A 52 5.11 12.60 -25.03
CA ASP A 52 5.97 13.02 -26.13
C ASP A 52 5.37 12.68 -27.50
N LEU A 53 4.76 11.50 -27.63
CA LEU A 53 4.07 11.12 -28.87
C LEU A 53 2.91 12.07 -29.19
N LEU A 54 2.12 12.45 -28.18
CA LEU A 54 0.99 13.37 -28.35
C LEU A 54 1.46 14.80 -28.68
N GLU A 55 2.57 15.25 -28.09
CA GLU A 55 3.13 16.57 -28.36
C GLU A 55 3.65 16.69 -29.81
N LYS A 56 4.36 15.68 -30.31
CA LYS A 56 4.99 15.72 -31.64
C LYS A 56 4.09 15.22 -32.77
N TYR A 57 3.25 14.23 -32.50
CA TYR A 57 2.42 13.53 -33.48
C TYR A 57 1.03 13.19 -32.90
N PRO A 58 0.17 14.19 -32.68
CA PRO A 58 -1.10 14.01 -31.96
C PRO A 58 -2.03 12.99 -32.63
N VAL A 59 -2.09 12.95 -33.96
CA VAL A 59 -2.95 12.02 -34.72
C VAL A 59 -2.55 10.55 -34.46
N ILE A 60 -1.24 10.26 -34.44
CA ILE A 60 -0.74 8.91 -34.15
C ILE A 60 -1.00 8.55 -32.68
N GLY A 61 -0.79 9.51 -31.77
CA GLY A 61 -1.08 9.34 -30.35
C GLY A 61 -2.56 9.04 -30.09
N GLU A 62 -3.48 9.70 -30.79
CA GLU A 62 -4.92 9.42 -30.67
C GLU A 62 -5.28 8.01 -31.18
N ILE A 63 -4.65 7.58 -32.28
CA ILE A 63 -4.81 6.23 -32.81
C ILE A 63 -4.26 5.19 -31.84
N LEU A 64 -3.14 5.46 -31.16
CA LEU A 64 -2.61 4.59 -30.12
C LEU A 64 -3.64 4.37 -29.00
N LEU A 65 -4.29 5.43 -28.53
CA LEU A 65 -5.27 5.38 -27.45
C LEU A 65 -6.57 4.65 -27.86
N LYS A 66 -7.05 4.87 -29.09
CA LYS A 66 -8.31 4.29 -29.62
C LYS A 66 -8.15 2.87 -30.19
N GLU A 67 -7.08 2.61 -30.93
CA GLU A 67 -6.84 1.36 -31.68
C GLU A 67 -5.42 0.80 -31.45
N PRO A 68 -5.07 0.42 -30.21
CA PRO A 68 -3.70 0.00 -29.87
C PRO A 68 -3.21 -1.22 -30.66
N TYR A 69 -4.08 -2.20 -30.96
CA TYR A 69 -3.70 -3.38 -31.75
C TYR A 69 -3.36 -3.05 -33.21
N LYS A 70 -4.05 -2.07 -33.81
CA LYS A 70 -3.72 -1.63 -35.17
C LYS A 70 -2.34 -1.01 -35.18
N TRP A 71 -2.02 -0.25 -34.14
CA TRP A 71 -0.70 0.32 -33.97
C TRP A 71 0.37 -0.79 -33.79
N GLN A 72 0.14 -1.76 -32.91
CA GLN A 72 1.05 -2.89 -32.77
C GLN A 72 1.25 -3.68 -34.08
N SER A 73 0.20 -3.87 -34.90
CA SER A 73 0.33 -4.51 -36.22
C SER A 73 1.29 -3.76 -37.14
N VAL A 74 1.19 -2.42 -37.19
CA VAL A 74 2.08 -1.61 -38.01
C VAL A 74 3.53 -1.69 -37.48
N CYS A 75 3.73 -1.71 -36.16
CA CYS A 75 5.06 -1.96 -35.59
C CYS A 75 5.64 -3.31 -36.01
N ASN A 76 4.82 -4.37 -36.03
CA ASN A 76 5.25 -5.70 -36.47
C ASN A 76 5.69 -5.69 -37.94
N GLU A 77 4.92 -5.00 -38.80
CA GLU A 77 5.26 -4.84 -40.23
C GLU A 77 6.57 -4.07 -40.42
N ILE A 78 6.81 -3.01 -39.63
CA ILE A 78 8.06 -2.23 -39.69
C ILE A 78 9.25 -3.06 -39.22
N LEU A 79 9.11 -3.82 -38.12
CA LEU A 79 10.16 -4.70 -37.65
C LEU A 79 10.48 -5.81 -38.67
N PHE A 80 9.45 -6.34 -39.32
CA PHE A 80 9.61 -7.31 -40.40
C PHE A 80 10.33 -6.71 -41.62
N ALA A 81 9.98 -5.48 -42.01
CA ALA A 81 10.71 -4.76 -43.07
C ALA A 81 12.18 -4.50 -42.68
N CYS A 82 12.46 -4.17 -41.41
CA CYS A 82 13.83 -4.04 -40.92
C CYS A 82 14.62 -5.35 -41.03
N LEU A 83 13.99 -6.49 -40.70
CA LEU A 83 14.58 -7.80 -40.91
C LEU A 83 14.89 -8.04 -42.39
N GLN A 84 13.92 -7.84 -43.28
CA GLN A 84 14.07 -8.03 -44.73
C GLN A 84 15.15 -7.13 -45.35
N SER A 85 15.37 -5.94 -44.80
CA SER A 85 16.43 -5.04 -45.27
C SER A 85 17.85 -5.51 -44.93
N SER A 86 17.99 -6.53 -44.08
CA SER A 86 19.30 -7.09 -43.75
C SER A 86 19.77 -8.01 -44.88
N GLU A 87 21.01 -7.80 -45.36
CA GLU A 87 21.63 -8.59 -46.42
C GLU A 87 22.00 -10.01 -45.93
N ASN A 88 21.01 -10.88 -45.80
CA ASN A 88 21.23 -12.29 -45.47
C ASN A 88 20.21 -13.20 -46.17
N GLU A 89 20.68 -14.25 -46.85
CA GLU A 89 19.88 -15.15 -47.68
C GLU A 89 18.78 -15.86 -46.88
N TRP A 90 19.04 -16.13 -45.59
CA TRP A 90 18.13 -16.85 -44.69
C TRP A 90 16.87 -16.05 -44.29
N VAL A 91 16.86 -14.73 -44.50
CA VAL A 91 15.75 -13.85 -44.10
C VAL A 91 14.51 -14.07 -44.98
N GLN A 92 14.68 -14.59 -46.20
CA GLN A 92 13.58 -14.86 -47.14
C GLN A 92 12.59 -15.91 -46.63
N TYR A 93 13.03 -16.78 -45.71
CA TYR A 93 12.21 -17.83 -45.13
C TYR A 93 11.45 -17.39 -43.87
N VAL A 94 11.71 -16.16 -43.38
CA VAL A 94 11.03 -15.63 -42.19
C VAL A 94 9.66 -15.09 -42.57
N MET A 95 8.64 -15.52 -41.85
CA MET A 95 7.25 -15.08 -42.02
C MET A 95 6.92 -13.93 -41.07
N LEU A 96 5.96 -13.06 -41.45
CA LEU A 96 5.48 -11.97 -40.59
C LEU A 96 4.96 -12.47 -39.23
N THR A 97 4.40 -13.69 -39.18
CA THR A 97 3.91 -14.33 -37.95
C THR A 97 5.03 -14.66 -36.95
N GLN A 98 6.27 -14.72 -37.41
CA GLN A 98 7.46 -14.92 -36.59
C GLN A 98 8.04 -13.59 -36.08
N VAL A 99 7.36 -12.46 -36.27
CA VAL A 99 7.83 -11.16 -35.77
C VAL A 99 6.78 -10.58 -34.85
N ALA A 100 7.19 -10.14 -33.65
CA ALA A 100 6.30 -9.52 -32.70
C ALA A 100 6.99 -8.40 -31.91
N VAL A 101 6.49 -7.19 -32.06
CA VAL A 101 6.80 -6.05 -31.21
C VAL A 101 5.90 -6.09 -29.98
N ILE A 102 6.50 -6.09 -28.80
CA ILE A 102 5.80 -5.94 -27.53
C ILE A 102 5.78 -4.45 -27.22
N LEU A 103 4.60 -3.83 -27.32
CA LEU A 103 4.45 -2.41 -27.00
C LEU A 103 4.28 -2.23 -25.48
N ARG A 104 5.08 -1.34 -24.91
CA ARG A 104 4.93 -0.84 -23.54
C ARG A 104 4.78 0.67 -23.57
N LEU A 105 3.86 1.17 -22.75
CA LEU A 105 3.56 2.59 -22.69
C LEU A 105 4.08 3.18 -21.38
N LYS A 106 4.60 4.40 -21.46
CA LYS A 106 5.06 5.19 -20.32
C LYS A 106 4.34 6.53 -20.31
N CYS A 107 4.12 7.07 -19.11
CA CYS A 107 3.63 8.43 -18.90
C CYS A 107 2.28 8.67 -19.58
N ILE A 108 1.31 7.77 -19.40
CA ILE A 108 -0.02 7.97 -20.00
C ILE A 108 -0.82 8.95 -19.15
N PRO A 109 -1.33 10.04 -19.72
CA PRO A 109 -2.17 10.97 -18.98
C PRO A 109 -3.53 10.34 -18.63
N ASN A 110 -3.88 10.35 -17.35
CA ASN A 110 -5.13 9.80 -16.83
C ASN A 110 -6.39 10.44 -17.46
N LEU A 111 -6.33 11.72 -17.84
CA LEU A 111 -7.45 12.43 -18.45
C LEU A 111 -7.83 11.89 -19.84
N LEU A 112 -6.89 11.28 -20.57
CA LEU A 112 -7.11 10.85 -21.96
C LEU A 112 -7.54 9.39 -22.08
N THR A 113 -7.55 8.65 -20.97
CA THR A 113 -7.93 7.24 -20.96
C THR A 113 -9.32 7.05 -20.37
N ASN A 114 -10.11 6.19 -21.01
CA ASN A 114 -11.44 5.89 -20.54
C ASN A 114 -11.36 5.01 -19.29
N SER A 115 -12.03 5.42 -18.22
CA SER A 115 -12.19 4.63 -16.99
C SER A 115 -13.29 3.56 -17.11
N ASN A 116 -14.09 3.59 -18.17
CA ASN A 116 -15.25 2.71 -18.32
C ASN A 116 -14.84 1.33 -18.91
N PRO A 117 -14.92 0.23 -18.13
CA PRO A 117 -14.50 -1.10 -18.57
C PRO A 117 -15.45 -1.74 -19.60
N ARG A 118 -16.57 -1.09 -19.94
CA ARG A 118 -17.52 -1.57 -20.95
C ARG A 118 -17.17 -1.14 -22.37
N HIS A 119 -16.13 -0.30 -22.54
CA HIS A 119 -15.63 0.04 -23.86
C HIS A 119 -14.68 -1.04 -24.37
N TYR A 120 -15.14 -1.82 -25.36
CA TYR A 120 -14.36 -2.89 -25.99
C TYR A 120 -13.36 -2.41 -27.04
N LYS A 121 -13.20 -1.09 -27.18
CA LYS A 121 -12.29 -0.46 -28.15
C LYS A 121 -11.45 0.59 -27.42
N GLY A 122 -10.14 0.40 -27.42
CA GLY A 122 -9.17 1.35 -26.86
C GLY A 122 -8.54 0.92 -25.53
N LEU A 123 -7.65 1.79 -25.04
CA LEU A 123 -6.99 1.67 -23.75
C LEU A 123 -7.93 2.06 -22.61
N VAL A 124 -8.01 1.19 -21.60
CA VAL A 124 -8.81 1.40 -20.38
C VAL A 124 -7.87 1.56 -19.19
N LEU A 125 -8.17 2.54 -18.36
CA LEU A 125 -7.47 2.82 -17.10
C LEU A 125 -8.05 1.98 -15.96
N PHE A 126 -7.20 1.29 -15.23
CA PHE A 126 -7.56 0.66 -13.95
C PHE A 126 -6.60 1.13 -12.86
N GLN A 127 -7.14 1.77 -11.84
CA GLN A 127 -6.39 2.12 -10.64
C GLN A 127 -6.78 1.18 -9.51
N GLY A 128 -5.81 0.53 -8.88
CA GLY A 128 -6.11 -0.41 -7.81
C GLY A 128 -4.92 -0.89 -6.99
N LEU A 129 -5.23 -1.46 -5.83
CA LEU A 129 -4.28 -2.03 -4.88
C LEU A 129 -3.98 -3.49 -5.23
N LEU A 130 -2.71 -3.86 -5.33
CA LEU A 130 -2.28 -5.23 -5.54
C LEU A 130 -2.31 -6.04 -4.23
N LEU A 131 -3.17 -7.06 -4.16
CA LEU A 131 -3.37 -7.89 -2.97
C LEU A 131 -2.62 -9.21 -3.01
N SER A 132 -2.62 -9.88 -4.16
CA SER A 132 -1.97 -11.18 -4.32
C SER A 132 -1.45 -11.38 -5.74
N ILE A 133 -0.43 -12.24 -5.82
CA ILE A 133 0.32 -12.61 -7.01
C ILE A 133 0.35 -14.15 -7.03
N SER A 134 -0.13 -14.77 -8.10
CA SER A 134 -0.05 -16.23 -8.26
C SER A 134 1.38 -16.71 -8.46
N LYS A 135 1.61 -18.02 -8.37
CA LYS A 135 2.88 -18.59 -8.85
C LYS A 135 3.04 -18.32 -10.35
N PRO A 136 4.28 -18.15 -10.85
CA PRO A 136 4.52 -17.98 -12.28
C PRO A 136 4.09 -19.24 -13.03
N GLU A 137 3.19 -19.04 -13.99
CA GLU A 137 2.75 -20.08 -14.92
C GLU A 137 3.46 -19.87 -16.26
N SER A 138 3.92 -20.95 -16.87
CA SER A 138 4.52 -20.87 -18.19
C SER A 138 3.42 -20.74 -19.25
N TYR A 139 3.58 -19.77 -20.15
CA TYR A 139 2.69 -19.60 -21.30
C TYR A 139 3.48 -19.66 -22.59
N ALA A 140 2.90 -20.23 -23.64
CA ALA A 140 3.61 -20.37 -24.91
C ALA A 140 3.65 -19.02 -25.65
N TYR A 141 4.86 -18.57 -25.97
CA TYR A 141 5.09 -17.43 -26.85
C TYR A 141 4.77 -17.74 -28.30
N HIS A 142 5.11 -18.96 -28.70
CA HIS A 142 4.80 -19.52 -29.99
C HIS A 142 4.82 -21.03 -29.91
N THR A 143 4.07 -21.64 -30.82
CA THR A 143 4.00 -23.07 -31.05
C THR A 143 4.35 -23.35 -32.49
N VAL A 144 5.23 -24.32 -32.72
CA VAL A 144 5.60 -24.79 -34.05
C VAL A 144 4.86 -26.10 -34.32
N TRP A 145 4.11 -26.15 -35.41
CA TRP A 145 3.31 -27.30 -35.81
C TRP A 145 3.84 -27.86 -37.12
N SER A 146 4.18 -29.15 -37.16
CA SER A 146 4.72 -29.82 -38.35
C SER A 146 3.77 -30.92 -38.83
N CYS A 147 3.84 -31.22 -40.12
CA CYS A 147 3.03 -32.26 -40.74
C CYS A 147 3.60 -33.65 -40.41
N PRO A 148 2.79 -34.62 -39.94
CA PRO A 148 3.27 -35.99 -39.68
C PRO A 148 3.75 -36.71 -40.95
N GLN A 149 3.33 -36.25 -42.13
CA GLN A 149 3.74 -36.81 -43.42
C GLN A 149 4.90 -36.04 -44.05
N GLU A 150 5.58 -35.16 -43.29
CA GLU A 150 6.75 -34.39 -43.73
C GLU A 150 6.57 -33.66 -45.07
N CYS A 151 5.37 -33.12 -45.30
CA CYS A 151 5.13 -32.30 -46.50
C CYS A 151 6.01 -31.05 -46.46
N GLU A 152 6.81 -30.83 -47.52
CA GLU A 152 7.72 -29.69 -47.61
C GLU A 152 6.99 -28.35 -47.39
N GLY A 153 7.59 -27.50 -46.54
CA GLY A 153 7.10 -26.13 -46.30
C GLY A 153 5.80 -26.00 -45.49
N ASN A 154 5.23 -27.09 -44.94
CA ASN A 154 3.95 -27.05 -44.22
C ASN A 154 4.10 -26.93 -42.68
N GLU A 155 5.15 -26.24 -42.23
CA GLU A 155 5.32 -25.90 -40.82
C GLU A 155 4.57 -24.61 -40.52
N THR A 156 3.69 -24.62 -39.51
CA THR A 156 2.95 -23.42 -39.11
C THR A 156 3.44 -22.94 -37.75
N VAL A 157 3.88 -21.69 -37.70
CA VAL A 157 4.27 -21.00 -36.47
C VAL A 157 3.14 -20.09 -36.04
N ILE A 158 2.61 -20.33 -34.84
CA ILE A 158 1.47 -19.61 -34.28
C ILE A 158 1.90 -18.99 -32.95
N GLN A 159 1.51 -17.74 -32.69
CA GLN A 159 1.85 -17.00 -31.45
C GLN A 159 0.97 -17.36 -30.24
N TYR A 160 0.14 -18.39 -30.35
CA TYR A 160 -0.76 -18.89 -29.31
C TYR A 160 -0.99 -20.40 -29.50
N ILE A 161 -1.46 -21.08 -28.45
CA ILE A 161 -1.89 -22.48 -28.55
C ILE A 161 -3.32 -22.51 -29.10
N PRO A 162 -3.56 -22.97 -30.35
CA PRO A 162 -4.91 -23.06 -30.89
C PRO A 162 -5.72 -24.13 -30.15
N LYS A 163 -7.02 -23.87 -29.97
CA LYS A 163 -7.94 -24.84 -29.33
C LYS A 163 -8.08 -26.13 -30.14
N THR A 164 -7.95 -26.01 -31.45
CA THR A 164 -7.98 -27.13 -32.39
C THR A 164 -6.69 -27.12 -33.19
N PRO A 165 -5.98 -28.24 -33.29
CA PRO A 165 -4.72 -28.29 -34.01
C PRO A 165 -4.92 -27.92 -35.49
N PRO A 166 -4.01 -27.12 -36.07
CA PRO A 166 -4.09 -26.73 -37.48
C PRO A 166 -3.98 -27.96 -38.40
N LYS A 167 -4.54 -27.84 -39.61
CA LYS A 167 -4.48 -28.88 -40.63
C LYS A 167 -3.46 -28.52 -41.70
N CYS A 168 -2.75 -29.53 -42.19
CA CYS A 168 -1.83 -29.41 -43.31
C CYS A 168 -2.57 -28.94 -44.57
N TYR A 169 -2.05 -27.92 -45.25
CA TYR A 169 -2.67 -27.42 -46.49
C TYR A 169 -2.60 -28.43 -47.65
N ILE A 170 -1.57 -29.29 -47.65
CA ILE A 170 -1.31 -30.25 -48.74
C ILE A 170 -2.10 -31.55 -48.53
N CYS A 171 -1.87 -32.26 -47.42
CA CYS A 171 -2.47 -33.57 -47.18
C CYS A 171 -3.68 -33.56 -46.25
N LYS A 172 -4.11 -32.38 -45.75
CA LYS A 172 -5.24 -32.21 -44.81
C LYS A 172 -5.13 -32.98 -43.50
N SER A 173 -3.97 -33.59 -43.22
CA SER A 173 -3.67 -34.24 -41.94
C SER A 173 -3.60 -33.22 -40.81
N ILE A 174 -3.82 -33.69 -39.58
CA ILE A 174 -3.70 -32.86 -38.38
C ILE A 174 -2.21 -32.66 -38.10
N LEU A 175 -1.78 -31.39 -37.99
CA LEU A 175 -0.40 -31.07 -37.64
C LEU A 175 -0.16 -31.43 -36.17
N PHE A 176 1.05 -31.91 -35.86
CA PHE A 176 1.46 -32.17 -34.48
C PHE A 176 2.37 -31.05 -33.98
N GLU A 177 2.28 -30.74 -32.69
CA GLU A 177 3.08 -29.68 -32.08
C GLU A 177 4.48 -30.19 -31.72
N ASN A 178 5.51 -29.46 -32.17
CA ASN A 178 6.89 -29.67 -31.74
C ASN A 178 7.13 -28.98 -30.39
N SER A 179 6.86 -29.69 -29.30
CA SER A 179 7.04 -29.17 -27.94
C SER A 179 8.48 -28.72 -27.64
N GLY A 180 9.50 -29.36 -28.23
CA GLY A 180 10.90 -28.99 -28.07
C GLY A 180 11.30 -27.66 -28.72
N LEU A 181 10.48 -27.15 -29.64
CA LEU A 181 10.69 -25.84 -30.29
C LEU A 181 9.81 -24.74 -29.69
N ARG A 182 8.94 -25.09 -28.72
CA ARG A 182 8.12 -24.13 -28.00
C ARG A 182 9.01 -23.26 -27.13
N ARG A 183 8.96 -21.94 -27.32
CA ARG A 183 9.42 -21.01 -26.27
C ARG A 183 8.26 -20.60 -25.40
N CYS A 184 8.51 -20.59 -24.10
CA CYS A 184 7.57 -20.12 -23.11
C CYS A 184 8.05 -18.79 -22.51
N GLY A 185 7.09 -17.94 -22.17
CA GLY A 185 7.27 -16.87 -21.21
C GLY A 185 6.68 -17.25 -19.86
N GLU A 186 6.74 -16.30 -18.94
CA GLU A 186 6.13 -16.40 -17.63
C GLU A 186 4.95 -15.42 -17.55
N GLN A 187 3.83 -15.91 -17.05
CA GLN A 187 2.68 -15.08 -16.74
C GLN A 187 2.27 -15.30 -15.29
N VAL A 188 1.76 -14.24 -14.69
CA VAL A 188 1.26 -14.26 -13.32
C VAL A 188 -0.12 -13.64 -13.29
N THR A 189 -1.02 -14.25 -12.52
CA THR A 189 -2.32 -13.67 -12.23
C THR A 189 -2.21 -12.76 -11.02
N ALA A 190 -2.38 -11.46 -11.23
CA ALA A 190 -2.42 -10.43 -10.21
C ALA A 190 -3.88 -10.14 -9.80
N MET A 191 -4.16 -10.18 -8.50
CA MET A 191 -5.47 -9.79 -7.96
C MET A 191 -5.40 -8.36 -7.44
N LEU A 192 -6.16 -7.47 -8.07
CA LEU A 192 -6.24 -6.06 -7.69
C LEU A 192 -7.62 -5.68 -7.18
N LYS A 193 -7.65 -4.89 -6.10
CA LYS A 193 -8.84 -4.17 -5.63
C LYS A 193 -8.89 -2.83 -6.34
N ILE A 194 -9.79 -2.70 -7.31
CA ILE A 194 -9.99 -1.47 -8.09
C ILE A 194 -10.82 -0.49 -7.29
N GLU A 195 -10.48 0.79 -7.35
CA GLU A 195 -11.28 1.86 -6.76
C GLU A 195 -12.73 1.82 -7.28
N ASN A 196 -13.70 1.99 -6.38
CA ASN A 196 -15.14 1.95 -6.66
C ASN A 196 -15.73 0.59 -7.12
N ASN A 197 -14.95 -0.49 -7.14
CA ASN A 197 -15.47 -1.84 -7.37
C ASN A 197 -15.51 -2.63 -6.05
N LEU A 198 -16.65 -3.26 -5.77
CA LEU A 198 -16.80 -4.16 -4.63
C LEU A 198 -16.02 -5.48 -4.80
N LEU A 199 -15.79 -5.89 -6.04
CA LEU A 199 -15.16 -7.18 -6.37
C LEU A 199 -13.71 -7.02 -6.78
N LEU A 200 -12.90 -8.00 -6.39
CA LEU A 200 -11.52 -8.16 -6.84
C LEU A 200 -11.49 -8.52 -8.33
N ARG A 201 -10.63 -7.85 -9.09
CA ARG A 201 -10.37 -8.20 -10.50
C ARG A 201 -9.04 -8.91 -10.64
N ARG A 202 -9.02 -9.86 -11.57
CA ARG A 202 -7.84 -10.63 -11.95
C ARG A 202 -7.29 -10.08 -13.26
N PHE A 203 -6.00 -9.80 -13.27
CA PHE A 203 -5.27 -9.40 -14.47
C PHE A 203 -4.13 -10.37 -14.71
N THR A 204 -3.92 -10.74 -15.97
CA THR A 204 -2.77 -11.53 -16.38
C THR A 204 -1.64 -10.57 -16.74
N ILE A 205 -0.51 -10.71 -16.04
CA ILE A 205 0.68 -9.87 -16.19
C ILE A 205 1.80 -10.75 -16.71
N ASN A 206 2.51 -10.28 -17.72
CA ASN A 206 3.45 -11.09 -18.49
C ASN A 206 4.88 -10.55 -18.34
N ASP A 207 5.83 -11.49 -18.24
CA ASP A 207 7.28 -11.31 -18.41
C ASP A 207 7.87 -10.07 -17.73
N ASP A 208 8.20 -9.03 -18.52
CA ASP A 208 8.89 -7.81 -18.09
C ASP A 208 8.15 -7.02 -17.01
N LEU A 209 6.82 -7.17 -16.95
CA LEU A 209 5.99 -6.48 -15.96
C LEU A 209 5.95 -7.22 -14.61
N ILE A 210 6.33 -8.50 -14.56
CA ILE A 210 6.30 -9.30 -13.31
C ILE A 210 7.27 -8.72 -12.29
N CYS A 211 8.47 -8.32 -12.72
CA CYS A 211 9.50 -7.74 -11.86
C CYS A 211 9.09 -6.39 -11.24
N LYS A 212 8.08 -5.71 -11.78
CA LYS A 212 7.60 -4.41 -11.30
C LYS A 212 6.53 -4.53 -10.20
N LEU A 213 6.05 -5.74 -9.92
CA LEU A 213 4.98 -5.99 -8.96
C LEU A 213 5.51 -6.04 -7.52
N LYS A 214 4.87 -5.25 -6.65
CA LYS A 214 5.08 -5.22 -5.20
C LYS A 214 3.73 -5.31 -4.52
N LEU A 215 3.58 -6.30 -3.64
CA LEU A 215 2.34 -6.46 -2.87
C LEU A 215 2.11 -5.23 -1.97
N GLY A 216 0.85 -4.79 -1.87
CA GLY A 216 0.46 -3.65 -1.03
C GLY A 216 0.68 -2.28 -1.69
N SER A 217 1.19 -2.26 -2.92
CA SER A 217 1.34 -1.03 -3.71
C SER A 217 0.12 -0.79 -4.60
N THR A 218 -0.22 0.48 -4.80
CA THR A 218 -1.27 0.93 -5.72
C THR A 218 -0.69 1.10 -7.11
N TYR A 219 -1.36 0.53 -8.10
CA TYR A 219 -0.92 0.57 -9.49
C TYR A 219 -1.96 1.24 -10.38
N ILE A 220 -1.44 1.98 -11.36
CA ILE A 220 -2.18 2.39 -12.54
C ILE A 220 -1.86 1.38 -13.65
N LEU A 221 -2.89 0.69 -14.11
CA LEU A 221 -2.83 -0.30 -15.16
C LEU A 221 -3.54 0.24 -16.39
N HIS A 222 -2.86 0.21 -17.53
CA HIS A 222 -3.50 0.46 -18.80
C HIS A 222 -3.66 -0.88 -19.51
N ALA A 223 -4.90 -1.26 -19.74
CA ALA A 223 -5.24 -2.53 -20.33
C ALA A 223 -6.19 -2.37 -21.51
N VAL A 224 -6.03 -3.27 -22.47
CA VAL A 224 -6.93 -3.38 -23.62
C VAL A 224 -7.84 -4.57 -23.38
N ILE A 225 -9.15 -4.32 -23.39
CA ILE A 225 -10.19 -5.32 -23.10
C ILE A 225 -10.75 -5.84 -24.43
N THR A 226 -10.42 -7.07 -24.77
CA THR A 226 -11.15 -7.84 -25.79
C THR A 226 -12.22 -8.69 -25.11
N LYS A 227 -13.23 -9.16 -25.87
CA LYS A 227 -14.44 -9.83 -25.36
C LYS A 227 -14.23 -10.86 -24.23
N LYS A 228 -13.07 -11.53 -24.16
CA LYS A 228 -12.74 -12.51 -23.09
C LYS A 228 -11.39 -12.29 -22.41
N LEU A 229 -10.55 -11.35 -22.86
CA LEU A 229 -9.17 -11.21 -22.40
C LEU A 229 -8.85 -9.75 -22.11
N SER A 230 -8.22 -9.50 -20.97
CA SER A 230 -7.62 -8.22 -20.61
C SER A 230 -6.11 -8.34 -20.75
N THR A 231 -5.54 -7.65 -21.75
CA THR A 231 -4.08 -7.58 -21.91
C THR A 231 -3.56 -6.30 -21.29
N VAL A 232 -2.56 -6.38 -20.41
CA VAL A 232 -1.94 -5.22 -19.75
C VAL A 232 -0.78 -4.70 -20.60
N TRP A 233 -0.81 -3.41 -20.92
CA TRP A 233 0.15 -2.74 -21.80
C TRP A 233 1.12 -1.86 -21.02
N SER A 234 0.67 -1.28 -19.91
CA SER A 234 1.55 -0.61 -18.96
C SER A 234 1.08 -0.79 -17.53
N LEU A 235 2.06 -0.68 -16.63
CA LEU A 235 1.92 -0.86 -15.21
C LEU A 235 2.84 0.16 -14.53
N GLU A 236 2.23 1.13 -13.86
CA GLU A 236 2.92 2.22 -13.18
C GLU A 236 2.55 2.19 -11.69
N GLU A 237 3.57 2.14 -10.82
CA GLU A 237 3.38 2.19 -9.36
C GLU A 237 3.07 3.63 -8.95
N ILE A 238 1.99 3.85 -8.21
CA ILE A 238 1.67 5.15 -7.63
C ILE A 238 2.56 5.33 -6.40
N ILE A 239 3.53 6.23 -6.50
CA ILE A 239 4.40 6.60 -5.40
C ILE A 239 3.82 7.86 -4.74
N PRO A 240 3.42 7.80 -3.46
CA PRO A 240 2.96 8.98 -2.75
C PRO A 240 4.14 9.95 -2.56
N LEU A 241 3.92 11.19 -2.99
CA LEU A 241 4.90 12.26 -2.80
C LEU A 241 4.54 13.05 -1.53
N PRO A 242 5.55 13.55 -0.78
CA PRO A 242 5.29 14.40 0.36
C PRO A 242 4.59 15.67 -0.11
N VAL A 243 3.57 16.08 0.64
CA VAL A 243 2.88 17.33 0.38
C VAL A 243 3.86 18.49 0.55
N LEU A 244 3.80 19.46 -0.36
CA LEU A 244 4.67 20.65 -0.30
C LEU A 244 4.44 21.39 1.02
N THR A 245 5.52 21.65 1.76
CA THR A 245 5.49 22.42 3.03
C THR A 245 4.99 23.85 2.86
N THR A 246 4.85 24.34 1.64
CA THR A 246 4.27 25.65 1.30
C THR A 246 2.74 25.67 1.27
N LEU A 247 2.07 24.51 1.35
CA LEU A 247 0.62 24.44 1.45
C LEU A 247 0.13 24.98 2.81
N CYS A 248 -0.98 25.74 2.76
CA CYS A 248 -1.55 26.35 3.94
C CYS A 248 -2.17 25.29 4.85
N VAL A 249 -1.89 25.39 6.15
CA VAL A 249 -2.58 24.61 7.18
C VAL A 249 -4.05 25.05 7.25
N PRO A 250 -5.02 24.12 7.42
CA PRO A 250 -6.41 24.48 7.64
C PRO A 250 -6.55 25.50 8.78
N LYS A 251 -7.41 26.51 8.58
CA LYS A 251 -7.51 27.68 9.48
C LYS A 251 -7.85 27.25 10.92
N ASP A 252 -8.80 26.35 11.06
CA ASP A 252 -9.27 25.86 12.36
C ASP A 252 -8.15 25.19 13.16
N ILE A 253 -7.26 24.46 12.47
CA ILE A 253 -6.10 23.80 13.07
C ILE A 253 -5.02 24.81 13.44
N GLU A 254 -4.81 25.82 12.61
CA GLU A 254 -3.87 26.91 12.91
C GLU A 254 -4.35 27.70 14.14
N GLU A 255 -5.62 28.08 14.19
CA GLU A 255 -6.23 28.75 15.35
C GLU A 255 -6.10 27.89 16.61
N LEU A 256 -6.40 26.59 16.51
CA LEU A 256 -6.23 25.66 17.63
C LEU A 256 -4.77 25.58 18.11
N TYR A 257 -3.81 25.56 17.18
CA TYR A 257 -2.39 25.53 17.50
C TYR A 257 -1.96 26.80 18.26
N GLN A 258 -2.43 27.97 17.82
CA GLN A 258 -2.15 29.25 18.48
C GLN A 258 -2.73 29.30 19.90
N VAL A 259 -3.98 28.84 20.08
CA VAL A 259 -4.62 28.74 21.42
C VAL A 259 -3.87 27.78 22.35
N CYS A 260 -3.27 26.73 21.80
CA CYS A 260 -2.45 25.79 22.54
C CYS A 260 -1.06 26.33 22.92
N LYS A 261 -0.68 27.54 22.50
CA LYS A 261 0.62 28.17 22.75
C LYS A 261 1.82 27.27 22.39
N ALA A 262 1.66 26.45 21.35
CA ALA A 262 2.65 25.46 20.90
C ALA A 262 3.10 24.43 21.97
N VAL A 263 2.32 24.20 23.04
CA VAL A 263 2.60 23.15 24.02
C VAL A 263 2.28 21.77 23.39
N PRO A 264 3.25 20.84 23.27
CA PRO A 264 3.09 19.67 22.40
C PRO A 264 1.91 18.77 22.74
N TRP A 265 1.83 18.31 23.98
CA TRP A 265 0.79 17.39 24.44
C TRP A 265 -0.61 18.04 24.44
N LYS A 266 -0.69 19.36 24.68
CA LYS A 266 -1.96 20.09 24.72
C LYS A 266 -2.60 20.16 23.34
N PHE A 267 -1.80 20.46 22.33
CA PHE A 267 -2.27 20.49 20.95
C PHE A 267 -2.76 19.12 20.48
N ILE A 268 -1.97 18.06 20.76
CA ILE A 268 -2.33 16.68 20.42
C ILE A 268 -3.61 16.24 21.13
N TYR A 269 -3.76 16.59 22.41
CA TYR A 269 -4.97 16.30 23.19
C TYR A 269 -6.21 16.93 22.56
N CYS A 270 -6.13 18.21 22.18
CA CYS A 270 -7.25 18.90 21.55
C CYS A 270 -7.62 18.28 20.19
N LEU A 271 -6.63 18.00 19.34
CA LEU A 271 -6.86 17.34 18.04
C LEU A 271 -7.49 15.94 18.22
N ALA A 272 -7.01 15.17 19.19
CA ALA A 272 -7.53 13.83 19.45
C ALA A 272 -8.98 13.85 19.95
N SER A 273 -9.40 14.89 20.66
CA SER A 273 -10.76 14.99 21.21
C SER A 273 -11.85 14.95 20.13
N SER A 274 -11.53 15.44 18.92
CA SER A 274 -12.40 15.44 17.73
C SER A 274 -12.62 14.06 17.12
N ILE A 275 -11.86 13.03 17.53
CA ILE A 275 -12.05 11.67 17.04
C ILE A 275 -13.20 11.01 17.80
N GLY A 276 -14.19 10.49 17.06
CA GLY A 276 -15.29 9.71 17.65
C GLY A 276 -16.34 10.53 18.42
N VAL A 277 -16.49 11.82 18.10
CA VAL A 277 -17.48 12.72 18.73
C VAL A 277 -18.91 12.19 18.62
N ASN A 278 -19.22 11.49 17.52
CA ASN A 278 -20.53 10.87 17.31
C ASN A 278 -20.82 9.65 18.18
N ILE A 279 -19.80 9.06 18.81
CA ILE A 279 -19.94 7.83 19.61
C ILE A 279 -19.92 8.14 21.09
N CYS A 280 -19.01 9.01 21.52
CA CYS A 280 -18.81 9.30 22.93
C CYS A 280 -18.52 10.78 23.15
N PRO A 281 -18.75 11.27 24.39
CA PRO A 281 -18.38 12.64 24.75
C PRO A 281 -16.92 12.96 24.44
N LEU A 282 -16.63 14.24 24.18
CA LEU A 282 -15.30 14.73 23.79
C LEU A 282 -14.18 14.20 24.69
N ASN A 283 -14.42 14.20 26.01
CA ASN A 283 -13.42 13.90 27.03
C ASN A 283 -13.30 12.40 27.39
N CYS A 284 -14.07 11.52 26.75
CA CYS A 284 -14.02 10.08 27.00
C CYS A 284 -12.93 9.40 26.16
N TYR A 285 -12.28 8.37 26.72
CA TYR A 285 -11.26 7.55 26.05
C TYR A 285 -10.10 8.34 25.43
N MET A 286 -9.66 9.43 26.07
CA MET A 286 -8.63 10.32 25.51
C MET A 286 -7.30 9.62 25.24
N HIS A 287 -6.86 8.69 26.09
CA HIS A 287 -5.65 7.89 25.86
C HIS A 287 -5.73 7.10 24.55
N LEU A 288 -6.89 6.48 24.29
CA LEU A 288 -7.15 5.77 23.03
C LEU A 288 -7.13 6.75 21.86
N LYS A 289 -7.92 7.83 21.91
CA LYS A 289 -8.01 8.81 20.82
C LYS A 289 -6.65 9.40 20.45
N ILE A 290 -5.80 9.71 21.43
CA ILE A 290 -4.43 10.19 21.23
C ILE A 290 -3.59 9.13 20.52
N ASN A 291 -3.61 7.88 20.99
CA ASN A 291 -2.85 6.80 20.37
C ASN A 291 -3.33 6.48 18.94
N LEU A 292 -4.62 6.61 18.65
CA LEU A 292 -5.15 6.51 17.28
C LEU A 292 -4.60 7.62 16.38
N LEU A 293 -4.61 8.88 16.83
CA LEU A 293 -4.06 10.01 16.07
C LEU A 293 -2.55 9.85 15.79
N LEU A 294 -1.79 9.43 16.81
CA LEU A 294 -0.36 9.13 16.68
C LEU A 294 -0.14 7.97 15.69
N SER A 295 -0.94 6.91 15.78
CA SER A 295 -0.85 5.77 14.87
C SER A 295 -1.12 6.18 13.41
N LEU A 296 -2.18 6.93 13.14
CA LEU A 296 -2.49 7.45 11.79
C LEU A 296 -1.34 8.24 11.20
N THR A 297 -0.76 9.14 12.00
CA THR A 297 0.37 9.98 11.58
C THR A 297 1.63 9.14 11.36
N SER A 298 1.87 8.12 12.19
CA SER A 298 3.03 7.23 12.05
C SER A 298 2.98 6.39 10.78
N VAL A 299 1.80 5.94 10.36
CA VAL A 299 1.63 5.17 9.12
C VAL A 299 1.97 6.02 7.90
N LYS A 300 1.42 7.24 7.81
CA LYS A 300 1.74 8.15 6.71
C LYS A 300 3.23 8.54 6.71
N ALA A 301 3.81 8.79 7.88
CA ALA A 301 5.25 9.05 8.01
C ALA A 301 6.12 7.84 7.65
N SER A 302 5.64 6.60 7.88
CA SER A 302 6.35 5.38 7.49
C SER A 302 6.45 5.24 5.98
N VAL A 303 5.38 5.56 5.25
CA VAL A 303 5.35 5.53 3.79
C VAL A 303 6.35 6.52 3.17
N LEU A 304 6.50 7.72 3.76
CA LEU A 304 7.35 8.78 3.22
C LEU A 304 8.81 8.74 3.71
N ASN A 305 9.02 8.44 5.00
CA ASN A 305 10.30 8.56 5.68
C ASN A 305 10.80 7.23 6.28
N ASN A 306 10.13 6.10 6.00
CA ASN A 306 10.44 4.78 6.56
C ASN A 306 10.54 4.80 8.11
N SER A 307 9.71 5.64 8.74
CA SER A 307 9.56 5.72 10.20
C SER A 307 8.87 4.47 10.76
N HIS A 308 9.07 4.21 12.06
CA HIS A 308 8.39 3.12 12.77
C HIS A 308 6.88 3.35 12.86
N ILE A 309 6.12 2.29 12.62
CA ILE A 309 4.65 2.30 12.71
C ILE A 309 4.24 2.03 14.15
N ILE A 310 3.35 2.87 14.68
CA ILE A 310 2.76 2.68 16.01
C ILE A 310 1.51 1.80 15.86
N HIS A 311 1.52 0.63 16.51
CA HIS A 311 0.35 -0.22 16.63
C HIS A 311 -0.42 0.12 17.90
N VAL A 312 -1.74 -0.07 17.89
CA VAL A 312 -2.60 0.32 19.01
C VAL A 312 -3.31 -0.90 19.55
N PHE A 313 -3.06 -1.22 20.82
CA PHE A 313 -3.84 -2.19 21.56
C PHE A 313 -4.57 -1.50 22.71
N ALA A 314 -5.86 -1.75 22.87
CA ALA A 314 -6.63 -1.22 24.00
C ALA A 314 -7.10 -2.33 24.94
N ALA A 315 -6.86 -2.16 26.24
CA ALA A 315 -7.21 -3.13 27.27
C ALA A 315 -8.23 -2.53 28.25
N GLY A 316 -9.24 -3.30 28.65
CA GLY A 316 -10.27 -2.83 29.59
C GLY A 316 -11.18 -3.95 30.08
N HIS A 317 -12.13 -3.62 30.95
CA HIS A 317 -13.20 -4.52 31.37
C HIS A 317 -14.27 -4.65 30.29
N ASP A 318 -14.74 -3.52 29.77
CA ASP A 318 -15.61 -3.46 28.60
C ASP A 318 -14.85 -2.79 27.44
N THR A 319 -14.97 -3.33 26.24
CA THR A 319 -14.33 -2.77 25.05
C THR A 319 -15.29 -2.60 23.89
N GLY A 320 -16.61 -2.65 24.14
CA GLY A 320 -17.64 -2.43 23.12
C GLY A 320 -17.51 -1.06 22.45
N PHE A 321 -17.44 0.01 23.23
CA PHE A 321 -17.28 1.38 22.70
C PHE A 321 -15.89 1.62 22.11
N VAL A 322 -14.86 0.96 22.64
CA VAL A 322 -13.48 1.04 22.12
C VAL A 322 -13.44 0.61 20.64
N GLY A 323 -14.07 -0.51 20.29
CA GLY A 323 -14.14 -0.98 18.90
C GLY A 323 -14.86 0.01 17.98
N GLN A 324 -15.92 0.67 18.47
CA GLN A 324 -16.64 1.70 17.71
C GLN A 324 -15.77 2.95 17.48
N VAL A 325 -15.10 3.45 18.54
CA VAL A 325 -14.20 4.62 18.44
C VAL A 325 -13.05 4.34 17.48
N MET A 326 -12.46 3.15 17.53
CA MET A 326 -11.46 2.72 16.55
C MET A 326 -12.03 2.69 15.12
N GLY A 327 -13.29 2.28 14.96
CA GLY A 327 -14.00 2.31 13.67
C GLY A 327 -14.11 3.72 13.08
N GLU A 328 -14.50 4.72 13.87
CA GLU A 328 -14.55 6.11 13.40
C GLU A 328 -13.15 6.69 13.16
N GLY A 329 -12.18 6.38 14.03
CA GLY A 329 -10.80 6.78 13.83
C GLY A 329 -10.19 6.19 12.54
N ALA A 330 -10.58 4.97 12.16
CA ALA A 330 -10.05 4.30 10.98
C ALA A 330 -10.52 4.99 9.68
N LYS A 331 -11.68 5.66 9.69
CA LYS A 331 -12.18 6.43 8.54
C LYS A 331 -11.30 7.63 8.19
N LEU A 332 -10.47 8.11 9.13
CA LEU A 332 -9.49 9.18 8.88
C LEU A 332 -8.28 8.71 8.06
N SER A 333 -8.03 7.39 8.02
CA SER A 333 -6.96 6.82 7.21
C SER A 333 -7.36 6.72 5.75
N ASP A 334 -6.40 6.84 4.84
CA ASP A 334 -6.66 6.70 3.40
C ASP A 334 -7.21 5.32 3.05
N ARG A 335 -6.82 4.30 3.84
CA ARG A 335 -7.20 2.91 3.67
C ARG A 335 -7.36 2.23 5.02
N TYR A 336 -8.51 1.61 5.24
CA TYR A 336 -8.69 0.69 6.36
C TYR A 336 -9.40 -0.60 5.94
N LEU A 337 -9.08 -1.70 6.62
CA LEU A 337 -9.75 -2.98 6.45
C LEU A 337 -10.05 -3.60 7.82
N ASN A 338 -11.22 -4.21 7.94
CA ASN A 338 -11.61 -4.94 9.13
C ASN A 338 -11.20 -6.41 9.00
N LEU A 339 -10.51 -6.93 10.01
CA LEU A 339 -10.24 -8.35 10.11
C LEU A 339 -11.53 -9.06 10.52
N GLY A 340 -12.04 -9.91 9.62
CA GLY A 340 -13.18 -10.79 9.91
C GLY A 340 -12.79 -11.93 10.85
N THR A 341 -13.79 -12.54 11.49
CA THR A 341 -13.62 -13.60 12.49
C THR A 341 -13.49 -15.01 11.90
N VAL A 342 -13.90 -15.21 10.64
CA VAL A 342 -13.95 -16.53 9.99
C VAL A 342 -13.33 -16.47 8.59
N ASN A 343 -12.40 -17.38 8.30
CA ASN A 343 -11.80 -17.66 6.97
C ASN A 343 -11.12 -16.48 6.26
N THR A 344 -10.88 -15.37 6.95
CA THR A 344 -10.08 -14.25 6.43
C THR A 344 -8.59 -14.58 6.53
N ALA A 345 -7.91 -14.56 5.38
CA ALA A 345 -6.46 -14.68 5.34
C ALA A 345 -5.84 -13.39 5.88
N VAL A 346 -5.26 -13.46 7.09
CA VAL A 346 -4.63 -12.31 7.80
C VAL A 346 -3.61 -11.60 6.92
N THR A 347 -2.83 -12.35 6.14
CA THR A 347 -1.83 -11.79 5.22
C THR A 347 -2.48 -10.89 4.16
N SER A 348 -3.59 -11.31 3.56
CA SER A 348 -4.30 -10.52 2.55
C SER A 348 -4.91 -9.24 3.12
N THR A 349 -5.39 -9.28 4.38
CA THR A 349 -5.94 -8.09 5.05
C THR A 349 -4.84 -7.10 5.45
N LEU A 350 -3.68 -7.59 5.90
CA LEU A 350 -2.52 -6.75 6.18
C LEU A 350 -1.97 -6.08 4.91
N ILE A 351 -1.86 -6.83 3.81
CA ILE A 351 -1.45 -6.29 2.51
C ILE A 351 -2.48 -5.27 2.00
N GLY A 352 -3.77 -5.59 2.12
CA GLY A 352 -4.87 -4.72 1.70
C GLY A 352 -5.00 -3.42 2.49
N SER A 353 -4.44 -3.38 3.70
CA SER A 353 -4.39 -2.19 4.57
C SER A 353 -3.04 -1.47 4.49
N SER A 354 -2.15 -1.86 3.57
CA SER A 354 -0.85 -1.20 3.38
C SER A 354 -1.01 0.32 3.21
N GLY A 355 -0.19 1.11 3.89
CA GLY A 355 -0.29 2.57 3.93
C GLY A 355 -1.48 3.09 4.75
N GLY A 356 -2.14 2.24 5.53
CA GLY A 356 -3.29 2.57 6.34
C GLY A 356 -3.43 1.67 7.57
N VAL A 357 -4.66 1.30 7.92
CA VAL A 357 -4.99 0.63 9.19
C VAL A 357 -5.66 -0.73 8.99
N CYS A 358 -5.18 -1.76 9.69
CA CYS A 358 -5.85 -3.04 9.87
C CYS A 358 -6.59 -3.04 11.21
N LEU A 359 -7.91 -2.96 11.17
CA LEU A 359 -8.76 -2.88 12.37
C LEU A 359 -9.29 -4.26 12.77
N MET A 360 -9.19 -4.58 14.06
CA MET A 360 -9.90 -5.68 14.71
C MET A 360 -11.07 -5.10 15.51
N PRO A 361 -12.29 -5.04 14.94
CA PRO A 361 -13.43 -4.36 15.57
C PRO A 361 -14.06 -5.12 16.74
N LEU A 362 -13.65 -6.36 16.98
CA LEU A 362 -14.15 -7.20 18.07
C LEU A 362 -13.03 -7.49 19.06
N PRO A 363 -13.38 -7.87 20.31
CA PRO A 363 -12.38 -8.22 21.29
C PRO A 363 -11.47 -9.37 20.82
N PHE A 364 -10.19 -9.29 21.19
CA PHE A 364 -9.13 -10.18 20.72
C PHE A 364 -9.43 -11.68 20.89
N TYR A 365 -10.19 -12.06 21.93
CA TYR A 365 -10.54 -13.47 22.21
C TYR A 365 -11.57 -14.08 21.24
N VAL A 366 -12.27 -13.26 20.44
CA VAL A 366 -13.27 -13.73 19.47
C VAL A 366 -12.59 -14.35 18.23
N TYR A 367 -11.34 -13.97 17.97
CA TYR A 367 -10.59 -14.42 16.80
C TYR A 367 -9.97 -15.80 17.00
N ASN A 368 -9.79 -16.53 15.90
CA ASN A 368 -9.15 -17.84 15.94
C ASN A 368 -7.67 -17.72 16.33
N GLN A 369 -7.18 -18.65 17.15
CA GLN A 369 -5.78 -18.70 17.59
C GLN A 369 -4.77 -18.70 16.43
N LYS A 370 -5.10 -19.33 15.29
CA LYS A 370 -4.25 -19.31 14.09
C LYS A 370 -4.14 -17.91 13.47
N GLN A 371 -5.23 -17.14 13.51
CA GLN A 371 -5.25 -15.78 12.97
C GLN A 371 -4.46 -14.85 13.87
N THR A 372 -4.68 -14.94 15.20
CA THR A 372 -3.95 -14.13 16.16
C THR A 372 -2.46 -14.45 16.18
N SER A 373 -2.07 -15.72 16.12
CA SER A 373 -0.64 -16.10 16.05
C SER A 373 0.04 -15.58 14.77
N SER A 374 -0.66 -15.61 13.63
CA SER A 374 -0.12 -15.12 12.35
C SER A 374 -0.01 -13.59 12.30
N LEU A 375 -0.96 -12.90 12.94
CA LEU A 375 -0.93 -11.44 13.09
C LEU A 375 0.25 -11.02 13.98
N LEU A 376 0.36 -11.64 15.15
CA LEU A 376 1.40 -11.34 16.13
C LEU A 376 2.79 -11.65 15.56
N SER A 377 2.96 -12.75 14.83
CA SER A 377 4.25 -13.05 14.18
C SER A 377 4.61 -12.04 13.10
N ALA A 378 3.65 -11.59 12.28
CA ALA A 378 3.89 -10.56 11.28
C ALA A 378 4.24 -9.20 11.91
N MET A 379 3.65 -8.90 13.07
CA MET A 379 3.99 -7.72 13.84
C MET A 379 5.40 -7.84 14.45
N GLU A 380 5.76 -8.97 15.07
CA GLU A 380 7.09 -9.23 15.66
C GLU A 380 8.22 -9.17 14.64
N SER A 381 8.05 -9.81 13.49
CA SER A 381 9.05 -9.79 12.42
C SER A 381 9.10 -8.46 11.67
N GLY A 382 7.99 -7.70 11.69
CA GLY A 382 7.80 -6.57 10.77
C GLY A 382 7.68 -7.00 9.31
N GLU A 383 7.49 -8.30 9.05
CA GLU A 383 7.45 -8.89 7.72
C GLU A 383 6.19 -9.75 7.53
N ILE A 384 5.54 -9.59 6.38
CA ILE A 384 4.45 -10.42 5.91
C ILE A 384 5.05 -11.52 5.02
N ILE A 385 5.03 -12.75 5.54
CA ILE A 385 5.48 -13.94 4.82
C ILE A 385 4.27 -14.61 4.19
N THR A 386 4.30 -14.74 2.87
CA THR A 386 3.38 -15.56 2.08
C THR A 386 4.20 -16.59 1.30
N ASP A 387 3.55 -17.65 0.81
CA ASP A 387 4.22 -18.71 0.05
C ASP A 387 5.02 -18.21 -1.16
N THR A 388 4.66 -17.04 -1.69
CA THR A 388 5.26 -16.45 -2.89
C THR A 388 6.04 -15.16 -2.64
N HIS A 389 5.86 -14.50 -1.50
CA HIS A 389 6.41 -13.17 -1.27
C HIS A 389 6.74 -12.92 0.21
N ARG A 390 7.87 -12.23 0.44
CA ARG A 390 8.23 -11.62 1.73
C ARG A 390 8.24 -10.11 1.57
N GLY A 391 7.37 -9.42 2.32
CA GLY A 391 7.25 -7.96 2.28
C GLY A 391 7.30 -7.35 3.66
N LYS A 392 7.67 -6.08 3.76
CA LYS A 392 7.60 -5.35 5.04
C LYS A 392 6.15 -5.02 5.40
N LEU A 393 5.85 -5.03 6.69
CA LEU A 393 4.57 -4.57 7.22
C LEU A 393 4.48 -3.04 7.08
N GLN A 394 3.53 -2.58 6.26
CA GLN A 394 3.31 -1.16 5.95
C GLN A 394 1.99 -0.61 6.50
N CYS A 395 1.33 -1.33 7.41
CA CYS A 395 0.07 -0.92 8.01
C CYS A 395 0.13 -0.94 9.54
N ALA A 396 -0.69 -0.11 10.18
CA ALA A 396 -0.89 -0.17 11.63
C ALA A 396 -1.98 -1.19 11.96
N VAL A 397 -1.73 -2.03 12.96
CA VAL A 397 -2.74 -2.95 13.51
C VAL A 397 -3.39 -2.30 14.72
N TRP A 398 -4.73 -2.21 14.70
CA TRP A 398 -5.54 -1.73 15.81
C TRP A 398 -6.38 -2.88 16.37
N ALA A 399 -6.23 -3.15 17.66
CA ALA A 399 -6.95 -4.23 18.33
C ALA A 399 -7.33 -3.85 19.75
N HIS A 400 -8.33 -4.53 20.29
CA HIS A 400 -8.73 -4.37 21.69
C HIS A 400 -9.04 -5.72 22.33
N GLY A 401 -8.95 -5.78 23.66
CA GLY A 401 -9.20 -7.01 24.40
C GLY A 401 -9.72 -6.76 25.81
N MET A 402 -10.46 -7.72 26.34
CA MET A 402 -10.96 -7.68 27.72
C MET A 402 -9.96 -8.32 28.68
N ASP A 403 -9.72 -7.70 29.84
CA ASP A 403 -8.71 -8.09 30.84
C ASP A 403 -8.97 -9.43 31.57
N ASN A 404 -10.04 -10.15 31.21
CA ASN A 404 -10.50 -11.37 31.90
C ASN A 404 -9.52 -12.57 31.79
N LYS A 405 -8.51 -12.52 30.90
CA LYS A 405 -7.47 -13.57 30.72
C LYS A 405 -6.05 -12.98 30.71
N ARG A 406 -5.63 -12.44 31.85
CA ARG A 406 -4.38 -11.66 32.08
C ARG A 406 -3.11 -12.23 31.42
N GLY A 407 -2.88 -13.55 31.46
CA GLY A 407 -1.65 -14.15 30.91
C GLY A 407 -1.49 -14.04 29.38
N ILE A 408 -2.60 -14.05 28.62
CA ILE A 408 -2.57 -13.94 27.16
C ILE A 408 -2.37 -12.48 26.75
N LEU A 409 -3.00 -11.54 27.47
CA LEU A 409 -2.85 -10.11 27.25
C LEU A 409 -1.41 -9.66 27.46
N PHE A 410 -0.70 -10.21 28.45
CA PHE A 410 0.69 -9.84 28.70
C PHE A 410 1.62 -10.12 27.50
N ASN A 411 1.41 -11.23 26.79
CA ASN A 411 2.20 -11.52 25.60
C ASN A 411 1.81 -10.61 24.42
N VAL A 412 0.52 -10.34 24.25
CA VAL A 412 0.01 -9.46 23.19
C VAL A 412 0.50 -8.02 23.40
N THR A 413 0.41 -7.50 24.62
CA THR A 413 0.83 -6.12 24.96
C THR A 413 2.31 -5.88 24.68
N ASN A 414 3.18 -6.86 24.97
CA ASN A 414 4.61 -6.79 24.62
C ASN A 414 4.87 -6.66 23.11
N ILE A 415 4.00 -7.23 22.28
CA ILE A 415 4.09 -7.20 20.81
C ILE A 415 3.51 -5.92 20.22
N PHE A 416 2.53 -5.28 20.87
CA PHE A 416 2.06 -3.98 20.40
C PHE A 416 2.99 -2.83 20.81
N GLY A 417 3.74 -2.99 21.91
CA GLY A 417 4.69 -2.00 22.43
C GLY A 417 4.02 -0.83 23.15
N MET A 418 2.88 -0.34 22.64
CA MET A 418 2.04 0.67 23.28
C MET A 418 0.64 0.09 23.56
N VAL A 419 0.19 0.23 24.81
CA VAL A 419 -1.15 -0.17 25.25
C VAL A 419 -1.93 1.08 25.62
N SER A 420 -3.20 1.12 25.26
CA SER A 420 -4.13 2.20 25.59
C SER A 420 -5.08 1.73 26.68
N ARG A 421 -5.37 2.64 27.62
CA ARG A 421 -6.45 2.45 28.59
C ARG A 421 -7.80 2.42 27.86
N GLY A 422 -8.49 1.28 27.92
CA GLY A 422 -9.84 1.09 27.44
C GLY A 422 -10.88 1.53 28.47
N ASP A 423 -11.99 0.80 28.59
CA ASP A 423 -13.01 1.09 29.60
C ASP A 423 -12.79 0.30 30.89
N TYR A 424 -12.63 1.01 32.00
CA TYR A 424 -12.61 0.45 33.36
C TYR A 424 -13.86 0.83 34.16
N GLY A 425 -14.92 1.31 33.50
CA GLY A 425 -16.18 1.73 34.10
C GLY A 425 -16.24 3.23 34.45
N GLU A 426 -15.17 3.99 34.20
CA GLU A 426 -15.03 5.42 34.55
C GLU A 426 -15.96 6.33 33.73
N TYR A 427 -16.38 5.89 32.54
CA TYR A 427 -17.15 6.70 31.59
C TYR A 427 -18.61 6.28 31.46
N SER A 428 -19.05 5.24 32.17
CA SER A 428 -20.38 4.63 32.01
C SER A 428 -21.51 5.65 32.09
N ASP A 429 -21.55 6.46 33.15
CA ASP A 429 -22.62 7.44 33.37
C ASP A 429 -22.63 8.52 32.27
N LYS A 430 -21.45 9.06 31.93
CA LYS A 430 -21.30 10.08 30.88
C LYS A 430 -21.71 9.57 29.50
N ILE A 431 -21.44 8.29 29.21
CA ILE A 431 -21.82 7.67 27.94
C ILE A 431 -23.34 7.44 27.89
N VAL A 432 -23.94 6.97 28.99
CA VAL A 432 -25.39 6.78 29.08
C VAL A 432 -26.11 8.12 28.89
N ASP A 433 -25.68 9.16 29.58
CA ASP A 433 -26.24 10.52 29.44
C ASP A 433 -26.15 11.01 28.00
N PHE A 434 -25.00 10.82 27.35
CA PHE A 434 -24.78 11.19 25.96
C PHE A 434 -25.68 10.43 24.98
N LEU A 435 -25.83 9.12 25.15
CA LEU A 435 -26.71 8.30 24.31
C LEU A 435 -28.18 8.69 24.49
N LEU A 436 -28.60 8.96 25.72
CA LEU A 436 -29.96 9.44 26.00
C LEU A 436 -30.19 10.83 25.38
N GLN A 437 -29.24 11.74 25.52
CA GLN A 437 -29.33 13.07 24.93
C GLN A 437 -29.43 12.99 23.40
N ASN A 438 -28.57 12.20 22.74
CA ASN A 438 -28.62 12.01 21.28
C ASN A 438 -29.92 11.34 20.80
N ALA A 439 -30.56 10.52 21.63
CA ALA A 439 -31.84 9.90 21.31
C ALA A 439 -33.00 10.91 21.37
N ILE A 440 -32.92 11.92 22.25
CA ILE A 440 -33.93 12.96 22.40
C ILE A 440 -33.72 14.08 21.36
N GLU A 441 -32.48 14.53 21.20
CA GLU A 441 -32.06 15.57 20.27
C GLU A 441 -30.93 15.06 19.37
N PRO A 442 -31.25 14.43 18.22
CA PRO A 442 -30.22 13.99 17.30
C PRO A 442 -29.47 15.24 16.78
N SER A 443 -28.18 15.31 17.05
CA SER A 443 -27.35 16.43 16.63
C SER A 443 -27.39 16.57 15.09
N PRO A 444 -27.66 17.77 14.54
CA PRO A 444 -27.65 17.99 13.08
C PRO A 444 -26.24 18.04 12.48
N ASN A 445 -25.18 17.80 13.27
CA ASN A 445 -23.81 18.27 13.04
C ASN A 445 -22.94 17.45 12.08
N SER A 446 -23.52 16.57 11.25
CA SER A 446 -22.73 15.72 10.36
C SER A 446 -21.79 16.49 9.42
N PHE A 447 -22.17 17.68 8.93
CA PHE A 447 -21.39 18.38 7.91
C PHE A 447 -20.13 19.06 8.49
N ASP A 448 -20.28 19.82 9.56
CA ASP A 448 -19.15 20.55 10.18
C ASP A 448 -18.16 19.58 10.84
N GLU A 449 -18.65 18.51 11.46
CA GLU A 449 -17.80 17.45 12.01
C GLU A 449 -17.04 16.69 10.91
N MET A 450 -17.71 16.37 9.80
CA MET A 450 -17.03 15.77 8.65
C MET A 450 -15.96 16.69 8.07
N ASN A 451 -16.18 18.01 8.07
CA ASN A 451 -15.18 18.98 7.64
C ASN A 451 -14.01 19.07 8.62
N ALA A 452 -14.26 19.12 9.92
CA ALA A 452 -13.21 19.08 10.93
C ALA A 452 -12.34 17.82 10.82
N LEU A 453 -12.94 16.65 10.59
CA LEU A 453 -12.21 15.40 10.36
C LEU A 453 -11.38 15.41 9.07
N LYS A 454 -11.91 16.03 7.99
CA LYS A 454 -11.15 16.23 6.75
C LYS A 454 -9.98 17.18 6.94
N ASP A 455 -10.14 18.23 7.74
CA ASP A 455 -9.08 19.16 8.07
C ASP A 455 -7.97 18.46 8.85
N ILE A 456 -8.31 17.59 9.81
CA ILE A 456 -7.34 16.75 10.52
C ILE A 456 -6.60 15.83 9.54
N SER A 457 -7.33 15.15 8.64
CA SER A 457 -6.70 14.26 7.65
C SER A 457 -5.72 15.03 6.73
N SER A 458 -6.16 16.18 6.23
CA SER A 458 -5.35 17.08 5.39
C SER A 458 -4.12 17.61 6.14
N TYR A 459 -4.26 17.89 7.43
CA TYR A 459 -3.16 18.29 8.28
C TYR A 459 -2.14 17.18 8.48
N ILE A 460 -2.59 15.94 8.73
CA ILE A 460 -1.70 14.78 8.83
C ILE A 460 -0.89 14.61 7.54
N ASP A 461 -1.52 14.80 6.36
CA ASP A 461 -0.83 14.74 5.07
C ASP A 461 0.28 15.78 4.93
N LEU A 462 0.06 17.00 5.42
CA LEU A 462 1.06 18.08 5.41
C LEU A 462 2.27 17.74 6.28
N ILE A 463 2.05 17.19 7.47
CA ILE A 463 3.13 16.95 8.45
C ILE A 463 3.84 15.61 8.26
N ALA A 464 3.21 14.62 7.61
CA ALA A 464 3.74 13.26 7.48
C ALA A 464 5.14 13.23 6.83
N GLY A 465 5.39 14.15 5.91
CA GLY A 465 6.68 14.30 5.22
C GLY A 465 7.80 14.89 6.08
N LEU A 466 7.50 15.50 7.23
CA LEU A 466 8.51 16.10 8.10
C LEU A 466 9.45 15.04 8.70
N ARG A 467 10.75 15.24 8.48
CA ARG A 467 11.80 14.46 9.13
C ARG A 467 12.05 15.01 10.51
N VAL A 468 12.00 14.12 11.51
CA VAL A 468 12.15 14.47 12.91
C VAL A 468 13.27 13.64 13.51
N SER A 469 14.13 14.28 14.30
CA SER A 469 15.18 13.63 15.08
C SER A 469 14.90 13.72 16.58
N LEU A 470 15.51 12.83 17.37
CA LEU A 470 15.49 12.91 18.83
C LEU A 470 16.53 13.93 19.31
N ASP A 471 16.17 14.72 20.31
CA ASP A 471 17.15 15.47 21.10
C ASP A 471 17.90 14.55 22.08
N ASN A 472 19.13 14.90 22.44
CA ASN A 472 19.97 14.11 23.35
C ASN A 472 19.33 13.98 24.75
N HIS A 473 18.70 15.04 25.25
CA HIS A 473 17.99 14.99 26.53
C HIS A 473 16.75 14.09 26.48
N CYS A 474 16.05 14.08 25.34
CA CYS A 474 14.91 13.19 25.10
C CYS A 474 15.36 11.72 25.08
N GLU A 475 16.47 11.42 24.40
CA GLU A 475 17.04 10.07 24.32
C GLU A 475 17.46 9.55 25.69
N ASN A 476 18.18 10.38 26.46
CA ASN A 476 18.62 10.04 27.82
C ASN A 476 17.43 9.73 28.74
N LEU A 477 16.38 10.56 28.74
CA LEU A 477 15.20 10.33 29.58
C LEU A 477 14.49 9.01 29.26
N ILE A 478 14.32 8.68 27.98
CA ILE A 478 13.68 7.42 27.56
C ILE A 478 14.53 6.22 27.98
N ARG A 479 15.86 6.31 27.82
CA ARG A 479 16.81 5.28 28.24
C ARG A 479 16.80 5.08 29.75
N ASP A 480 16.79 6.16 30.53
CA ASP A 480 16.77 6.08 32.00
C ASP A 480 15.45 5.50 32.51
N TYR A 481 14.33 5.91 31.90
CA TYR A 481 13.01 5.32 32.17
C TYR A 481 12.99 3.81 31.89
N PHE A 482 13.58 3.35 30.77
CA PHE A 482 13.68 1.93 30.44
C PHE A 482 14.47 1.14 31.47
N LEU A 483 15.63 1.66 31.89
CA LEU A 483 16.48 1.02 32.88
C LEU A 483 15.80 0.97 34.25
N ALA A 484 15.21 2.08 34.69
CA ALA A 484 14.48 2.18 35.96
C ALA A 484 13.27 1.24 35.99
N SER A 485 12.46 1.23 34.93
CA SER A 485 11.29 0.36 34.80
C SER A 485 11.66 -1.12 34.82
N ARG A 486 12.72 -1.52 34.11
CA ARG A 486 13.20 -2.93 34.13
C ARG A 486 13.82 -3.33 35.47
N LYS A 487 14.46 -2.39 36.18
CA LYS A 487 14.98 -2.63 37.53
C LYS A 487 13.84 -2.91 38.51
N MET A 488 12.74 -2.14 38.41
CA MET A 488 11.56 -2.34 39.25
C MET A 488 10.77 -3.60 38.86
N ARG A 489 10.51 -3.78 37.56
CA ARG A 489 9.77 -4.92 36.99
C ARG A 489 10.43 -5.38 35.69
N PRO A 490 11.19 -6.49 35.68
CA PRO A 490 11.93 -6.96 34.50
C PRO A 490 11.08 -7.24 33.27
N ARG A 491 9.78 -7.49 33.49
CA ARG A 491 8.78 -7.83 32.48
C ARG A 491 7.91 -6.64 32.06
N ALA A 492 7.96 -5.50 32.74
CA ALA A 492 7.06 -4.38 32.44
C ALA A 492 7.36 -3.68 31.10
N VAL A 493 8.62 -3.66 30.67
CA VAL A 493 9.06 -2.92 29.47
C VAL A 493 9.89 -3.82 28.56
N SER A 494 9.40 -4.02 27.34
CA SER A 494 10.06 -4.79 26.29
C SER A 494 10.94 -3.88 25.40
N VAL A 495 11.85 -4.46 24.61
CA VAL A 495 12.61 -3.69 23.60
C VAL A 495 11.66 -3.00 22.62
N ARG A 496 10.58 -3.68 22.24
CA ARG A 496 9.56 -3.10 21.37
C ARG A 496 8.82 -1.90 21.98
N THR A 497 8.74 -1.86 23.31
CA THR A 497 8.20 -0.69 24.01
C THR A 497 9.10 0.52 23.80
N MET A 498 10.42 0.34 23.74
CA MET A 498 11.36 1.42 23.42
C MET A 498 11.15 1.96 22.01
N ASP A 499 11.03 1.06 21.03
CA ASP A 499 10.75 1.46 19.64
C ASP A 499 9.43 2.24 19.56
N ALA A 500 8.40 1.80 20.30
CA ALA A 500 7.12 2.49 20.37
C ALA A 500 7.23 3.87 21.06
N LEU A 501 7.98 4.00 22.17
CA LEU A 501 8.20 5.29 22.85
C LEU A 501 8.93 6.27 21.95
N VAL A 502 9.99 5.82 21.26
CA VAL A 502 10.72 6.63 20.28
C VAL A 502 9.79 7.04 19.13
N ALA A 503 9.00 6.11 18.59
CA ALA A 503 8.03 6.41 17.53
C ALA A 503 7.00 7.46 17.96
N VAL A 504 6.50 7.38 19.21
CA VAL A 504 5.57 8.38 19.78
C VAL A 504 6.25 9.74 19.94
N CYS A 505 7.50 9.80 20.41
CA CYS A 505 8.24 11.07 20.54
C CYS A 505 8.45 11.75 19.18
N LEU A 506 8.88 10.99 18.17
CA LEU A 506 9.06 11.51 16.82
C LEU A 506 7.73 11.96 16.20
N THR A 507 6.66 11.21 16.45
CA THR A 507 5.34 11.50 15.87
C THR A 507 4.65 12.67 16.57
N SER A 508 4.80 12.81 17.89
CA SER A 508 4.29 13.96 18.64
C SER A 508 4.98 15.27 18.23
N ALA A 509 6.31 15.25 18.09
CA ALA A 509 7.05 16.40 17.55
C ALA A 509 6.61 16.74 16.11
N ARG A 510 6.38 15.73 15.27
CA ARG A 510 5.83 15.89 13.91
C ARG A 510 4.46 16.56 13.92
N LEU A 511 3.53 16.08 14.76
CA LEU A 511 2.21 16.70 14.97
C LEU A 511 2.32 18.15 15.40
N CYS A 512 3.35 18.51 16.15
CA CYS A 512 3.59 19.88 16.60
C CYS A 512 4.39 20.73 15.61
N ARG A 513 4.66 20.22 14.39
CA ARG A 513 5.46 20.85 13.33
C ARG A 513 6.91 21.13 13.74
N ARG A 514 7.46 20.32 14.65
CA ARG A 514 8.84 20.45 15.12
C ARG A 514 9.77 19.43 14.45
N PRO A 515 10.96 19.84 14.00
CA PRO A 515 11.95 18.92 13.44
C PRO A 515 12.73 18.14 14.50
N VAL A 516 12.62 18.50 15.77
CA VAL A 516 13.33 17.87 16.89
C VAL A 516 12.34 17.54 18.01
N ALA A 517 12.38 16.29 18.48
CA ALA A 517 11.63 15.83 19.64
C ALA A 517 12.32 16.26 20.94
N SER A 518 11.54 16.84 21.85
CA SER A 518 11.97 17.48 23.08
C SER A 518 11.71 16.59 24.30
N ILE A 519 12.20 17.01 25.47
CA ILE A 519 11.94 16.32 26.75
C ILE A 519 10.43 16.19 27.01
N ASP A 520 9.63 17.19 26.65
CA ASP A 520 8.18 17.15 26.85
C ASP A 520 7.50 16.06 26.01
N ASP A 521 8.06 15.71 24.84
CA ASP A 521 7.58 14.60 24.02
C ASP A 521 7.88 13.24 24.66
N ALA A 522 9.06 13.11 25.30
CA ALA A 522 9.41 11.91 26.07
C ALA A 522 8.52 11.74 27.30
N ILE A 523 8.26 12.82 28.05
CA ILE A 523 7.34 12.79 29.20
C ILE A 523 5.94 12.37 28.74
N PHE A 524 5.46 12.93 27.63
CA PHE A 524 4.17 12.58 27.06
C PHE A 524 4.10 11.12 26.60
N ALA A 525 5.14 10.61 25.93
CA ALA A 525 5.21 9.21 25.50
C ALA A 525 5.19 8.24 26.69
N ILE A 526 5.97 8.54 27.74
CA ILE A 526 6.04 7.74 28.96
C ILE A 526 4.70 7.80 29.71
N TRP A 527 4.06 8.97 29.79
CA TRP A 527 2.74 9.12 30.38
C TRP A 527 1.68 8.27 29.68
N LEU A 528 1.64 8.27 28.34
CA LEU A 528 0.73 7.42 27.57
C LEU A 528 0.95 5.94 27.83
N HIS A 529 2.22 5.52 27.89
CA HIS A 529 2.58 4.13 28.14
C HIS A 529 2.19 3.68 29.55
N VAL A 530 2.51 4.47 30.57
CA VAL A 530 2.21 4.13 31.97
C VAL A 530 0.70 4.13 32.23
N SER A 531 -0.05 5.06 31.62
CA SER A 531 -1.51 5.14 31.76
C SER A 531 -2.25 3.95 31.13
N GLY A 532 -1.63 3.30 30.14
CA GLY A 532 -2.18 2.13 29.45
C GLY A 532 -1.91 0.78 30.12
N ILE A 533 -0.97 0.69 31.07
CA ILE A 533 -0.64 -0.54 31.77
C ILE A 533 -1.60 -0.71 32.96
N SER A 534 -2.40 -1.78 32.96
CA SER A 534 -3.35 -2.11 34.04
C SER A 534 -2.70 -2.69 35.30
N GLU A 535 -1.40 -3.01 35.26
CA GLU A 535 -0.64 -3.42 36.45
C GLU A 535 -0.23 -2.20 37.28
N HIS A 536 -1.19 -1.70 38.05
CA HIS A 536 -1.00 -0.72 39.13
C HIS A 536 0.39 -0.88 39.80
N GLY A 537 1.21 0.16 39.73
CA GLY A 537 2.47 0.21 40.50
C GLY A 537 3.75 0.49 39.72
N ILE A 538 3.69 1.11 38.54
CA ILE A 538 4.84 1.91 38.07
C ILE A 538 4.66 3.34 38.55
N ALA A 539 3.56 4.01 38.19
CA ALA A 539 3.23 5.36 38.69
C ALA A 539 1.94 5.38 39.54
N PRO A 540 1.77 6.41 40.40
CA PRO A 540 0.54 6.62 41.17
C PRO A 540 -0.71 6.77 40.30
N GLU A 541 -1.85 6.22 40.77
CA GLU A 541 -3.12 6.19 40.03
C GLU A 541 -3.68 7.59 39.70
N GLU A 542 -3.40 8.57 40.56
CA GLU A 542 -3.81 9.96 40.41
C GLU A 542 -3.31 10.60 39.10
N TYR A 543 -2.23 10.07 38.53
CA TYR A 543 -1.63 10.57 37.28
C TYR A 543 -2.08 9.80 36.03
N LEU A 544 -2.78 8.69 36.19
CA LEU A 544 -3.13 7.76 35.09
C LEU A 544 -4.47 8.09 34.42
N GLN A 545 -5.27 8.96 35.03
CA GLN A 545 -6.52 9.43 34.45
C GLN A 545 -6.28 10.67 33.60
N ALA A 546 -6.90 10.71 32.42
CA ALA A 546 -6.93 11.90 31.58
C ALA A 546 -8.10 12.76 32.05
N PRO A 547 -7.86 13.86 32.80
CA PRO A 547 -8.94 14.69 33.29
C PRO A 547 -9.67 15.38 32.13
N SER A 548 -10.90 15.81 32.42
CA SER A 548 -11.77 16.50 31.46
C SER A 548 -11.38 17.96 31.25
N ASP A 549 -10.69 18.59 32.20
CA ASP A 549 -10.17 19.96 32.09
C ASP A 549 -8.69 19.96 31.71
N ILE A 550 -8.34 20.77 30.71
CA ILE A 550 -6.95 20.97 30.26
C ILE A 550 -6.08 21.56 31.37
N LYS A 551 -6.63 22.40 32.26
CA LYS A 551 -5.86 22.96 33.39
C LYS A 551 -5.50 21.89 34.40
N GLU A 552 -6.41 20.96 34.64
CA GLU A 552 -6.18 19.80 35.49
C GLU A 552 -5.18 18.85 34.84
N LEU A 553 -5.28 18.62 33.52
CA LEU A 553 -4.29 17.84 32.77
C LEU A 553 -2.90 18.46 32.88
N GLN A 554 -2.79 19.79 32.78
CA GLN A 554 -1.52 20.48 32.93
C GLN A 554 -0.91 20.23 34.32
N LYS A 555 -1.71 20.32 35.38
CA LYS A 555 -1.27 20.04 36.75
C LYS A 555 -0.82 18.58 36.88
N ASN A 556 -1.57 17.64 36.32
CA ASN A 556 -1.24 16.22 36.36
C ASN A 556 0.07 15.91 35.62
N ILE A 557 0.30 16.51 34.45
CA ILE A 557 1.55 16.33 33.69
C ILE A 557 2.75 16.94 34.43
N ILE A 558 2.58 18.09 35.10
CA ILE A 558 3.65 18.69 35.91
C ILE A 558 4.00 17.80 37.12
N ASN A 559 3.00 17.29 37.81
CA ASN A 559 3.20 16.37 38.93
C ASN A 559 3.85 15.06 38.44
N PHE A 560 3.38 14.53 37.32
CA PHE A 560 3.94 13.34 36.68
C PHE A 560 5.40 13.56 36.24
N LYS A 561 5.73 14.72 35.69
CA LYS A 561 7.11 15.10 35.35
C LYS A 561 8.01 15.07 36.59
N THR A 562 7.54 15.62 37.70
CA THR A 562 8.28 15.63 38.97
C THR A 562 8.53 14.21 39.46
N TRP A 563 7.48 13.39 39.49
CA TRP A 563 7.58 11.98 39.84
C TRP A 563 8.53 11.19 38.92
N LEU A 564 8.46 11.41 37.60
CA LEU A 564 9.29 10.69 36.62
C LEU A 564 10.78 11.00 36.80
N LEU A 565 11.12 12.24 37.16
CA LEU A 565 12.49 12.65 37.46
C LEU A 565 13.01 11.95 38.72
N GLU A 566 12.20 11.91 39.78
CA GLU A 566 12.52 11.16 41.00
C GLU A 566 12.68 9.65 40.72
N PHE A 567 11.80 9.09 39.90
CA PHE A 567 11.80 7.67 39.53
C PHE A 567 13.04 7.26 38.71
N THR A 568 13.48 8.14 37.79
CA THR A 568 14.66 7.90 36.94
C THR A 568 15.97 8.24 37.64
N GLY A 569 15.92 8.94 38.78
CA GLY A 569 17.10 9.39 39.51
C GLY A 569 17.79 10.61 38.89
N ASN A 570 17.15 11.26 37.92
CA ASN A 570 17.67 12.45 37.26
C ASN A 570 17.26 13.71 38.03
N CYS A 571 18.19 14.32 38.76
CA CYS A 571 18.03 15.68 39.25
C CYS A 571 18.28 16.65 38.08
N ILE A 572 17.28 17.46 37.72
CA ILE A 572 17.53 18.63 36.87
C ILE A 572 18.33 19.63 37.71
N VAL A 573 19.55 19.95 37.30
CA VAL A 573 20.19 21.23 37.62
C VAL A 573 19.80 22.21 36.52
#